data_AF-S7WYW0-F1
#
_entry.id   AF-S7WYW0-F1
#
_cell.length_a   1.000
_cell.length_b   1.000
_cell.length_c   1.000
_cell.angle_alpha   90.00
_cell.angle_beta   90.00
_cell.angle_gamma   90.00
#
_symmetry.space_group_name_H-M   'P 1'
#
loop_
_entity.id
_entity.type
_entity.pdbx_description
1 polymer ?
#
loop_
_entity_poly.entity_id
_entity_poly.type
_entity_poly.pdbx_seq_one_letter_code
_entity_poly.pdbx_strand_id
1 'polypeptide(L)'
;MYFTRNQIHSNFWNYLFLTNSEFLSFINNTINTDLLFGIDKIQAEYEMQWPITNHKIIPAHYIFANSESLSGLNNKKFDSLYTNTRVTDESYYKNELTLLSKFHSYFTDFHDRQSANDVYIKIKHLETERLEHLYEDDKSFKNYFEMIVNRFLERFSDYGTSPSKIVISSFKIILIFAFLFLFSTNSWNKINLNRYNKGITQSINYFTTDATIIKAYEIDENRILQNTNTKAALVTNRNHVPKVFSFFSLLFINTQTKLIEIKLSFWNYLNVVKNSWHELSSFKRVVYSFLIGVLMLGYLLIKVLSILFNALTLSINSFTTLGFGEIPIKGIGRYLAIVEGFIGWIFLTLFSVTLISQILS
;
A
#
# COMPACT_ATOMS: atom_id res chain seq x y z
N MET A 1 -20.81 13.05 40.14
CA MET A 1 -20.52 14.41 39.64
C MET A 1 -20.91 14.50 38.17
N TYR A 2 -21.46 15.64 37.75
CA TYR A 2 -21.81 15.91 36.36
C TYR A 2 -20.94 17.06 35.83
N PHE A 3 -20.08 16.73 34.88
CA PHE A 3 -19.29 17.67 34.09
C PHE A 3 -19.71 17.50 32.64
N THR A 4 -20.68 18.30 32.19
CA THR A 4 -21.15 18.25 30.80
C THR A 4 -20.95 19.61 30.12
N ARG A 5 -20.35 19.60 28.92
CA ARG A 5 -20.11 20.81 28.10
C ARG A 5 -19.31 21.92 28.79
N ASN A 6 -18.39 21.56 29.68
CA ASN A 6 -17.52 22.54 30.32
C ASN A 6 -16.34 22.90 29.42
N GLN A 7 -15.87 24.14 29.53
CA GLN A 7 -14.55 24.55 29.06
C GLN A 7 -13.60 24.53 30.27
N ILE A 8 -12.68 23.58 30.27
CA ILE A 8 -11.68 23.43 31.33
C ILE A 8 -10.39 24.09 30.83
N HIS A 9 -10.15 25.31 31.31
CA HIS A 9 -8.96 26.10 31.03
C HIS A 9 -8.38 26.61 32.35
N SER A 10 -7.08 26.45 32.55
CA SER A 10 -6.39 26.98 33.73
C SER A 10 -4.97 27.43 33.38
N ASN A 11 -4.53 28.53 33.99
CA ASN A 11 -3.14 29.00 33.89
C ASN A 11 -2.16 28.12 34.69
N PHE A 12 -2.69 27.21 35.52
CA PHE A 12 -1.99 26.20 36.30
C PHE A 12 -2.52 24.81 35.93
N TRP A 13 -1.78 23.72 36.18
CA TRP A 13 -2.29 22.37 35.93
C TRP A 13 -3.65 22.15 36.60
N ASN A 14 -4.63 21.68 35.83
CA ASN A 14 -5.89 21.21 36.40
C ASN A 14 -5.63 19.85 37.04
N TYR A 15 -6.03 19.65 38.29
CA TYR A 15 -6.05 18.33 38.90
C TYR A 15 -7.47 17.85 39.07
N LEU A 16 -7.71 16.61 38.65
CA LEU A 16 -8.98 15.92 38.87
C LEU A 16 -8.68 14.64 39.63
N PHE A 17 -9.11 14.61 40.89
CA PHE A 17 -9.09 13.43 41.73
C PHE A 17 -10.48 12.89 41.92
N LEU A 18 -10.66 11.65 41.51
CA LEU A 18 -11.91 10.93 41.63
C LEU A 18 -11.69 9.78 42.61
N THR A 19 -12.10 10.02 43.86
CA THR A 19 -12.07 9.06 44.97
C THR A 19 -13.49 8.79 45.42
N ASN A 20 -13.91 7.52 45.48
CA ASN A 20 -15.21 7.09 46.00
C ASN A 20 -16.44 7.81 45.39
N SER A 21 -16.44 8.12 44.09
CA SER A 21 -17.64 8.63 43.42
C SER A 21 -18.61 7.50 43.07
N GLU A 22 -19.88 7.61 43.46
CA GLU A 22 -20.92 6.63 43.05
C GLU A 22 -21.37 6.83 41.58
N PHE A 23 -21.21 8.04 41.06
CA PHE A 23 -21.59 8.38 39.69
C PHE A 23 -20.67 9.47 39.14
N LEU A 24 -20.30 9.37 37.86
CA LEU A 24 -19.54 10.38 37.13
C LEU A 24 -20.06 10.47 35.70
N SER A 25 -20.48 11.67 35.28
CA SER A 25 -20.73 11.97 33.86
C SER A 25 -19.76 13.06 33.45
N PHE A 26 -18.86 12.74 32.53
CA PHE A 26 -17.84 13.62 31.95
C PHE A 26 -17.98 13.58 30.43
N ILE A 27 -18.87 14.40 29.87
CA ILE A 27 -19.29 14.32 28.47
C ILE A 27 -19.15 15.68 27.78
N ASN A 28 -18.67 15.70 26.54
CA ASN A 28 -18.56 16.92 25.72
C ASN A 28 -17.74 18.05 26.37
N ASN A 29 -16.79 17.72 27.25
CA ASN A 29 -15.92 18.74 27.84
C ASN A 29 -14.79 19.07 26.87
N THR A 30 -14.43 20.35 26.79
CA THR A 30 -13.24 20.81 26.08
C THR A 30 -12.15 21.10 27.10
N ILE A 31 -11.03 20.41 26.98
CA ILE A 31 -9.89 20.55 27.87
C ILE A 31 -8.80 21.23 27.05
N ASN A 32 -8.36 22.42 27.47
CA ASN A 32 -7.37 23.20 26.72
C ASN A 32 -5.97 23.13 27.33
N THR A 33 -5.80 22.35 28.40
CA THR A 33 -4.60 22.28 29.22
C THR A 33 -4.34 20.85 29.65
N ASP A 34 -3.08 20.44 29.75
CA ASP A 34 -2.75 19.14 30.30
C ASP A 34 -3.27 18.97 31.74
N LEU A 35 -3.59 17.73 32.13
CA LEU A 35 -4.39 17.45 33.32
C LEU A 35 -3.73 16.39 34.21
N LEU A 36 -3.54 16.73 35.49
CA LEU A 36 -3.11 15.81 36.52
C LEU A 36 -4.33 14.96 36.93
N PHE A 37 -4.32 13.68 36.57
CA PHE A 37 -5.50 12.83 36.74
C PHE A 37 -5.21 11.70 37.72
N GLY A 38 -6.02 11.61 38.77
CA GLY A 38 -5.98 10.54 39.75
C GLY A 38 -7.34 9.89 39.87
N ILE A 39 -7.40 8.58 39.65
CA ILE A 39 -8.63 7.80 39.87
C ILE A 39 -8.30 6.48 40.57
N ASP A 40 -9.02 6.22 41.66
CA ASP A 40 -8.86 4.97 42.41
C ASP A 40 -9.49 3.82 41.63
N LYS A 41 -10.75 3.99 41.20
CA LYS A 41 -11.52 3.01 40.43
C LYS A 41 -12.31 3.71 39.35
N ILE A 42 -12.32 3.15 38.15
CA ILE A 42 -13.26 3.50 37.09
C ILE A 42 -14.36 2.45 37.14
N GLN A 43 -15.61 2.89 37.30
CA GLN A 43 -16.76 2.00 37.41
C GLN A 43 -17.58 1.97 36.12
N ALA A 44 -18.37 0.91 35.93
CA ALA A 44 -19.21 0.71 34.75
C ALA A 44 -20.41 1.68 34.67
N GLU A 45 -20.67 2.42 35.73
CA GLU A 45 -21.74 3.43 35.81
C GLU A 45 -21.25 4.82 35.41
N TYR A 46 -19.95 5.00 35.17
CA TYR A 46 -19.41 6.29 34.76
C TYR A 46 -19.66 6.50 33.26
N GLU A 47 -20.13 7.67 32.87
CA GLU A 47 -20.20 8.08 31.48
C GLU A 47 -19.03 9.01 31.19
N MET A 48 -18.02 8.55 30.44
CA MET A 48 -16.83 9.34 30.18
C MET A 48 -16.54 9.42 28.69
N GLN A 49 -16.49 10.64 28.17
CA GLN A 49 -15.89 10.98 26.88
C GLN A 49 -14.66 11.83 27.17
N TRP A 50 -13.48 11.24 26.98
CA TRP A 50 -12.22 11.93 27.25
C TRP A 50 -11.32 11.89 26.01
N PRO A 51 -10.85 13.03 25.49
CA PRO A 51 -9.89 13.07 24.39
C PRO A 51 -8.48 12.72 24.91
N ILE A 52 -8.23 11.45 25.26
CA ILE A 52 -6.97 11.01 25.89
C ILE A 52 -5.77 11.25 24.97
N THR A 53 -6.01 11.26 23.66
CA THR A 53 -5.02 11.51 22.62
C THR A 53 -4.39 12.90 22.68
N ASN A 54 -5.10 13.91 23.18
CA ASN A 54 -4.69 15.31 23.03
C ASN A 54 -3.98 15.89 24.26
N HIS A 55 -3.90 15.17 25.38
CA HIS A 55 -3.40 15.70 26.64
C HIS A 55 -2.44 14.77 27.35
N LYS A 56 -1.45 15.32 28.05
CA LYS A 56 -0.61 14.53 28.97
C LYS A 56 -1.49 14.02 30.11
N ILE A 57 -1.34 12.74 30.43
CA ILE A 57 -1.99 12.12 31.58
C ILE A 57 -0.89 11.87 32.60
N ILE A 58 -0.99 12.52 33.74
CA ILE A 58 0.02 12.46 34.79
C ILE A 58 -0.55 11.66 35.97
N PRO A 59 0.09 10.55 36.38
CA PRO A 59 -0.40 9.71 37.46
C PRO A 59 -0.25 10.44 38.78
N ALA A 60 -1.37 10.94 39.26
CA ALA A 60 -1.37 11.88 40.36
C ALA A 60 -0.99 11.23 41.71
N HIS A 61 -1.18 9.91 41.82
CA HIS A 61 -0.75 9.09 42.95
C HIS A 61 0.78 9.02 43.12
N TYR A 62 1.53 9.03 42.01
CA TYR A 62 3.00 9.08 42.06
C TYR A 62 3.49 10.43 42.56
N ILE A 63 2.89 11.53 42.05
CA ILE A 63 3.30 12.88 42.42
C ILE A 63 3.05 13.15 43.90
N PHE A 64 1.92 12.67 44.45
CA PHE A 64 1.66 12.80 45.88
C PHE A 64 2.59 11.96 46.76
N ALA A 65 2.99 10.77 46.30
CA ALA A 65 3.89 9.91 47.07
C ALA A 65 5.32 10.45 47.11
N ASN A 66 5.75 11.20 46.08
CA ASN A 66 7.15 11.60 45.89
C ASN A 66 7.41 13.11 45.92
N SER A 67 6.41 13.96 46.16
CA SER A 67 6.61 15.41 46.29
C SER A 67 6.43 15.91 47.73
N GLU A 68 7.43 16.63 48.23
CA GLU A 68 7.31 17.46 49.44
C GLU A 68 6.48 18.71 49.09
N SER A 69 5.16 18.55 49.09
CA SER A 69 4.14 19.58 48.81
C SER A 69 4.02 20.04 47.34
N LEU A 70 2.80 19.96 46.81
CA LEU A 70 2.41 20.54 45.52
C LEU A 70 2.52 22.07 45.47
N SER A 71 2.70 22.73 46.62
CA SER A 71 2.62 24.18 46.78
C SER A 71 3.73 24.97 46.06
N GLY A 72 4.83 24.31 45.66
CA GLY A 72 5.99 24.93 45.01
C GLY A 72 6.22 24.54 43.54
N LEU A 73 5.36 23.73 42.93
CA LEU A 73 5.54 23.24 41.57
C LEU A 73 4.85 24.16 40.55
N ASN A 74 5.66 24.86 39.75
CA ASN A 74 5.17 25.65 38.61
C ASN A 74 5.12 24.81 37.32
N ASN A 75 4.48 25.33 36.26
CA ASN A 75 4.30 24.57 35.02
C ASN A 75 5.62 24.06 34.41
N LYS A 76 6.69 24.86 34.48
CA LYS A 76 8.02 24.48 33.97
C LYS A 76 8.66 23.33 34.74
N LYS A 77 8.59 23.35 36.08
CA LYS A 77 9.10 22.25 36.91
C LYS A 77 8.30 20.96 36.66
N PHE A 78 6.99 21.08 36.51
CA PHE A 78 6.12 19.94 36.16
C PHE A 78 6.44 19.34 34.79
N ASP A 79 6.57 20.17 33.75
CA ASP A 79 6.97 19.68 32.43
C ASP A 79 8.34 19.02 32.48
N SER A 80 9.30 19.59 33.23
CA SER A 80 10.62 18.97 33.38
C SER A 80 10.56 17.63 34.12
N LEU A 81 9.72 17.50 35.14
CA LEU A 81 9.48 16.22 35.84
C LEU A 81 8.86 15.22 34.86
N TYR A 82 7.74 15.59 34.21
CA TYR A 82 7.08 14.72 33.23
C TYR A 82 8.05 14.27 32.13
N THR A 83 8.87 15.15 31.58
CA THR A 83 9.73 14.79 30.45
C THR A 83 10.92 13.95 30.89
N ASN A 84 11.52 14.23 32.06
CA ASN A 84 12.75 13.58 32.49
C ASN A 84 12.52 12.31 33.32
N THR A 85 11.41 12.20 34.06
CA THR A 85 11.17 11.06 34.98
C THR A 85 10.22 10.01 34.41
N ARG A 86 9.42 10.36 33.40
CA ARG A 86 8.32 9.51 32.92
C ARG A 86 8.73 8.11 32.51
N VAL A 87 9.84 8.02 31.79
CA VAL A 87 10.37 6.74 31.29
C VAL A 87 11.63 6.29 31.99
N THR A 88 12.24 7.12 32.83
CA THR A 88 13.47 6.78 33.57
C THR A 88 13.15 6.17 34.93
N ASP A 89 12.18 6.74 35.66
CA ASP A 89 11.69 6.23 36.93
C ASP A 89 10.68 5.09 36.70
N GLU A 90 11.04 3.89 37.15
CA GLU A 90 10.21 2.69 36.98
C GLU A 90 8.85 2.80 37.68
N SER A 91 8.80 3.47 38.83
CA SER A 91 7.56 3.68 39.59
C SER A 91 6.67 4.71 38.90
N TYR A 92 7.23 5.77 38.32
CA TYR A 92 6.45 6.71 37.51
C TYR A 92 5.84 5.99 36.31
N TYR A 93 6.68 5.31 35.53
CA TYR A 93 6.29 4.56 34.33
C TYR A 93 5.15 3.58 34.63
N LYS A 94 5.30 2.75 35.70
CA LYS A 94 4.29 1.78 36.11
C LYS A 94 2.96 2.43 36.52
N ASN A 95 2.99 3.58 37.18
CA ASN A 95 1.78 4.28 37.58
C ASN A 95 1.06 4.91 36.38
N GLU A 96 1.78 5.51 35.42
CA GLU A 96 1.16 6.03 34.19
C GLU A 96 0.58 4.88 33.36
N LEU A 97 1.32 3.79 33.19
CA LEU A 97 0.85 2.59 32.51
C LEU A 97 -0.41 2.02 33.16
N THR A 98 -0.45 1.92 34.49
CA THR A 98 -1.62 1.44 35.22
C THR A 98 -2.83 2.33 35.00
N LEU A 99 -2.63 3.65 35.02
CA LEU A 99 -3.70 4.61 34.79
C LEU A 99 -4.26 4.49 33.37
N LEU A 100 -3.40 4.42 32.35
CA LEU A 100 -3.82 4.19 30.97
C LEU A 100 -4.53 2.85 30.80
N SER A 101 -4.06 1.78 31.44
CA SER A 101 -4.72 0.47 31.41
C SER A 101 -6.13 0.51 31.99
N LYS A 102 -6.37 1.28 33.07
CA LYS A 102 -7.74 1.48 33.61
C LYS A 102 -8.65 2.13 32.57
N PHE A 103 -8.18 3.16 31.88
CA PHE A 103 -8.95 3.81 30.81
C PHE A 103 -9.22 2.85 29.63
N HIS A 104 -8.21 2.10 29.21
CA HIS A 104 -8.35 1.13 28.13
C HIS A 104 -9.41 0.08 28.46
N SER A 105 -9.36 -0.51 29.66
CA SER A 105 -10.36 -1.47 30.13
C SER A 105 -11.75 -0.86 30.13
N TYR A 106 -11.90 0.35 30.69
CA TYR A 106 -13.18 1.06 30.70
C TYR A 106 -13.76 1.24 29.28
N PHE A 107 -13.00 1.79 28.33
CA PHE A 107 -13.53 1.98 26.97
C PHE A 107 -13.83 0.66 26.25
N THR A 108 -13.07 -0.38 26.55
CA THR A 108 -13.34 -1.73 26.03
C THR A 108 -14.67 -2.28 26.57
N ASP A 109 -14.90 -2.17 27.87
CA ASP A 109 -16.12 -2.64 28.54
C ASP A 109 -17.37 -1.87 28.05
N PHE A 110 -17.21 -0.60 27.70
CA PHE A 110 -18.26 0.24 27.12
C PHE A 110 -18.43 0.11 25.60
N HIS A 111 -17.66 -0.77 24.95
CA HIS A 111 -17.63 -0.95 23.50
C HIS A 111 -17.28 0.33 22.71
N ASP A 112 -16.62 1.32 23.33
CA ASP A 112 -16.02 2.47 22.64
C ASP A 112 -14.64 2.08 22.08
N ARG A 113 -14.67 1.38 20.96
CA ARG A 113 -13.46 0.86 20.30
C ARG A 113 -12.50 1.94 19.86
N GLN A 114 -12.99 3.11 19.48
CA GLN A 114 -12.13 4.20 19.02
C GLN A 114 -11.30 4.73 20.19
N SER A 115 -11.96 5.07 21.30
CA SER A 115 -11.26 5.53 22.50
C SER A 115 -10.36 4.45 23.11
N ALA A 116 -10.79 3.17 23.10
CA ALA A 116 -9.95 2.06 23.55
C ALA A 116 -8.66 1.95 22.72
N ASN A 117 -8.76 1.97 21.38
CA ASN A 117 -7.60 1.92 20.50
C ASN A 117 -6.67 3.14 20.68
N ASP A 118 -7.23 4.33 20.85
CA ASP A 118 -6.47 5.55 21.11
C ASP A 118 -5.64 5.45 22.40
N VAL A 119 -6.21 4.90 23.48
CA VAL A 119 -5.49 4.64 24.73
C VAL A 119 -4.44 3.55 24.55
N TYR A 120 -4.77 2.49 23.81
CA TYR A 120 -3.83 1.40 23.51
C TYR A 120 -2.60 1.92 22.77
N ILE A 121 -2.77 2.75 21.74
CA ILE A 121 -1.67 3.38 21.01
C ILE A 121 -0.81 4.19 21.97
N LYS A 122 -1.41 4.94 22.90
CA LYS A 122 -0.67 5.73 23.89
C LYS A 122 0.13 4.88 24.88
N ILE A 123 -0.44 3.75 25.32
CA ILE A 123 0.28 2.74 26.11
C ILE A 123 1.50 2.24 25.34
N LYS A 124 1.33 1.88 24.07
CA LYS A 124 2.41 1.37 23.22
C LYS A 124 3.48 2.41 22.89
N HIS A 125 3.09 3.68 22.76
CA HIS A 125 4.04 4.78 22.63
C HIS A 125 4.89 4.93 23.90
N LEU A 126 4.27 4.89 25.09
CA LEU A 126 4.97 4.93 26.37
C LEU A 126 5.92 3.73 26.55
N GLU A 127 5.50 2.52 26.17
CA GLU A 127 6.37 1.33 26.15
C GLU A 127 7.56 1.51 25.18
N THR A 128 7.33 2.11 24.02
CA THR A 128 8.37 2.36 23.01
C THR A 128 9.42 3.37 23.51
N GLU A 129 8.97 4.46 24.14
CA GLU A 129 9.88 5.44 24.77
C GLU A 129 10.69 4.79 25.90
N ARG A 130 10.07 3.92 26.72
CA ARG A 130 10.79 3.17 27.77
C ARG A 130 11.84 2.23 27.18
N LEU A 131 11.53 1.54 26.09
CA LEU A 131 12.49 0.67 25.39
C LEU A 131 13.67 1.45 24.82
N GLU A 132 13.45 2.66 24.32
CA GLU A 132 14.52 3.54 23.86
C GLU A 132 15.46 3.89 25.00
N HIS A 133 14.93 4.31 26.15
CA HIS A 133 15.75 4.58 27.33
C HIS A 133 16.48 3.32 27.85
N LEU A 134 15.81 2.16 27.90
CA LEU A 134 16.45 0.89 28.29
C LEU A 134 17.57 0.48 27.33
N TYR A 135 17.46 0.83 26.05
CA TYR A 135 18.52 0.61 25.06
C TYR A 135 19.70 1.57 25.24
N GLU A 136 19.43 2.82 25.64
CA GLU A 136 20.49 3.78 25.98
C GLU A 136 21.31 3.31 27.19
N ASP A 137 20.64 2.75 28.20
CA ASP A 137 21.27 2.18 29.40
C ASP A 137 22.00 0.86 29.11
N ASP A 138 21.36 -0.06 28.37
CA ASP A 138 21.92 -1.34 27.95
C ASP A 138 21.73 -1.56 26.45
N LYS A 139 22.83 -1.39 25.70
CA LYS A 139 22.90 -1.50 24.23
C LYS A 139 22.84 -2.95 23.72
N SER A 140 22.05 -3.80 24.36
CA SER A 140 21.85 -5.18 23.95
C SER A 140 21.08 -5.27 22.62
N PHE A 141 21.36 -6.32 21.84
CA PHE A 141 20.62 -6.60 20.60
C PHE A 141 19.12 -6.79 20.87
N LYS A 142 18.76 -7.35 22.03
CA LYS A 142 17.38 -7.55 22.43
C LYS A 142 16.63 -6.22 22.53
N ASN A 143 17.15 -5.27 23.31
CA ASN A 143 16.52 -3.96 23.52
C ASN A 143 16.42 -3.19 22.18
N TYR A 144 17.49 -3.25 21.38
CA TYR A 144 17.48 -2.67 20.02
C TYR A 144 16.37 -3.27 19.16
N PHE A 145 16.29 -4.60 19.10
CA PHE A 145 15.33 -5.28 18.24
C PHE A 145 13.88 -5.03 18.69
N GLU A 146 13.59 -5.10 20.00
CA GLU A 146 12.27 -4.80 20.55
C GLU A 146 11.83 -3.37 20.25
N MET A 147 12.73 -2.38 20.41
CA MET A 147 12.47 -0.98 20.06
C MET A 147 12.18 -0.83 18.56
N ILE A 148 12.97 -1.44 17.68
CA ILE A 148 12.79 -1.35 16.23
C ILE A 148 11.47 -2.00 15.79
N VAL A 149 11.11 -3.15 16.36
CA VAL A 149 9.83 -3.80 16.08
C VAL A 149 8.67 -2.92 16.51
N ASN A 150 8.72 -2.29 17.69
CA ASN A 150 7.66 -1.40 18.13
C ASN A 150 7.51 -0.17 17.23
N ARG A 151 8.61 0.48 16.85
CA ARG A 151 8.58 1.60 15.88
C ARG A 151 8.05 1.16 14.51
N PHE A 152 8.37 -0.06 14.08
CA PHE A 152 7.82 -0.63 12.86
C PHE A 152 6.29 -0.79 12.94
N LEU A 153 5.78 -1.37 14.03
CA LEU A 153 4.34 -1.55 14.25
C LEU A 153 3.60 -0.21 14.37
N GLU A 154 4.16 0.76 15.07
CA GLU A 154 3.61 2.13 15.13
C GLU A 154 3.45 2.71 13.71
N ARG A 155 4.53 2.66 12.92
CA ARG A 155 4.58 3.28 11.61
C ARG A 155 3.59 2.66 10.63
N PHE A 156 3.39 1.35 10.67
CA PHE A 156 2.66 0.63 9.64
C PHE A 156 1.27 0.13 10.05
N SER A 157 1.00 -0.04 11.35
CA SER A 157 -0.26 -0.63 11.83
C SER A 157 -0.88 0.08 13.04
N ASP A 158 -0.32 1.20 13.51
CA ASP A 158 -0.71 1.82 14.79
C ASP A 158 -0.71 0.77 15.92
N TYR A 159 0.40 0.05 16.04
CA TYR A 159 0.58 -1.08 16.96
C TYR A 159 -0.44 -2.21 16.80
N GLY A 160 -1.03 -2.33 15.61
CA GLY A 160 -1.98 -3.38 15.29
C GLY A 160 -3.46 -2.98 15.40
N THR A 161 -3.75 -1.71 15.69
CA THR A 161 -5.13 -1.22 15.83
C THR A 161 -5.78 -0.85 14.50
N SER A 162 -4.99 -0.59 13.45
CA SER A 162 -5.46 -0.05 12.17
C SER A 162 -5.09 -0.91 10.96
N PRO A 163 -5.96 -1.85 10.53
CA PRO A 163 -5.76 -2.65 9.31
C PRO A 163 -5.71 -1.80 8.04
N SER A 164 -6.45 -0.69 8.00
CA SER A 164 -6.46 0.22 6.86
C SER A 164 -5.08 0.86 6.63
N LYS A 165 -4.37 1.21 7.71
CA LYS A 165 -3.00 1.72 7.63
C LYS A 165 -2.03 0.69 7.06
N ILE A 166 -2.22 -0.59 7.39
CA ILE A 166 -1.43 -1.69 6.83
C ILE A 166 -1.67 -1.79 5.33
N VAL A 167 -2.92 -1.78 4.87
CA VAL A 167 -3.27 -1.85 3.44
C VAL A 167 -2.65 -0.68 2.65
N ILE A 168 -2.78 0.55 3.16
CA ILE A 168 -2.20 1.75 2.53
C ILE A 168 -0.68 1.61 2.43
N SER A 169 -0.05 1.09 3.49
CA SER A 169 1.40 0.91 3.55
C SER A 169 1.88 -0.20 2.60
N SER A 170 1.18 -1.33 2.54
CA SER A 170 1.42 -2.40 1.56
C SER A 170 1.37 -1.87 0.13
N PHE A 171 0.36 -1.06 -0.20
CA PHE A 171 0.23 -0.47 -1.53
C PHE A 171 1.41 0.45 -1.87
N LYS A 172 1.89 1.27 -0.91
CA LYS A 172 3.09 2.10 -1.10
C LYS A 172 4.34 1.27 -1.37
N ILE A 173 4.52 0.16 -0.65
CA ILE A 173 5.65 -0.75 -0.82
C ILE A 173 5.60 -1.37 -2.23
N ILE A 174 4.43 -1.87 -2.65
CA ILE A 174 4.21 -2.40 -4.00
C ILE A 174 4.60 -1.36 -5.06
N LEU A 175 4.19 -0.10 -4.91
CA LEU A 175 4.57 0.94 -5.87
C LEU A 175 6.08 1.22 -5.90
N ILE A 176 6.76 1.24 -4.75
CA ILE A 176 8.21 1.42 -4.66
C ILE A 176 8.93 0.28 -5.38
N PHE A 177 8.55 -0.98 -5.12
CA PHE A 177 9.17 -2.14 -5.76
C PHE A 177 8.82 -2.25 -7.24
N ALA A 178 7.59 -1.91 -7.64
CA ALA A 178 7.21 -1.80 -9.04
C ALA A 178 8.12 -0.80 -9.78
N PHE A 179 8.43 0.34 -9.17
CA PHE A 179 9.40 1.29 -9.73
C PHE A 179 10.81 0.69 -9.84
N LEU A 180 11.29 0.01 -8.79
CA LEU A 180 12.59 -0.67 -8.83
C LEU A 180 12.66 -1.75 -9.93
N PHE A 181 11.56 -2.47 -10.16
CA PHE A 181 11.48 -3.48 -11.21
C PHE A 181 11.50 -2.93 -12.63
N LEU A 182 11.23 -1.63 -12.85
CA LEU A 182 11.38 -1.01 -14.18
C LEU A 182 12.81 -1.14 -14.69
N PHE A 183 13.79 -1.09 -13.78
CA PHE A 183 15.21 -1.20 -14.09
C PHE A 183 15.71 -2.65 -14.10
N SER A 184 14.85 -3.60 -13.71
CA SER A 184 15.20 -5.01 -13.68
C SER A 184 15.07 -5.64 -15.06
N THR A 185 16.01 -6.51 -15.42
CA THR A 185 15.92 -7.33 -16.63
C THR A 185 14.86 -8.41 -16.46
N ASN A 186 13.59 -8.06 -16.65
CA ASN A 186 12.50 -9.03 -16.72
C ASN A 186 12.49 -9.69 -18.12
N SER A 187 12.31 -11.01 -18.18
CA SER A 187 12.18 -11.73 -19.45
C SER A 187 11.02 -11.22 -20.32
N TRP A 188 9.96 -10.68 -19.69
CA TRP A 188 8.81 -10.09 -20.39
C TRP A 188 9.16 -8.80 -21.14
N ASN A 189 10.25 -8.13 -20.77
CA ASN A 189 10.64 -6.84 -21.34
C ASN A 189 11.95 -6.90 -22.14
N LYS A 190 12.37 -8.09 -22.60
CA LYS A 190 13.52 -8.18 -23.51
C LYS A 190 13.16 -7.53 -24.85
N ILE A 191 13.83 -6.43 -25.17
CA ILE A 191 13.81 -5.85 -26.51
C ILE A 191 14.36 -6.91 -27.46
N ASN A 192 13.47 -7.54 -28.22
CA ASN A 192 13.86 -8.46 -29.26
C ASN A 192 14.39 -7.62 -30.43
N LEU A 193 15.72 -7.43 -30.46
CA LEU A 193 16.41 -6.66 -31.50
C LEU A 193 16.04 -7.13 -32.91
N ASN A 194 15.88 -8.44 -33.11
CA ASN A 194 15.47 -8.99 -34.41
C ASN A 194 14.05 -8.53 -34.79
N ARG A 195 13.12 -8.49 -33.83
CA ARG A 195 11.77 -7.97 -34.07
C ARG A 195 11.78 -6.47 -34.34
N TYR A 196 12.59 -5.71 -33.62
CA TYR A 196 12.72 -4.27 -33.82
C TYR A 196 13.32 -3.94 -35.19
N ASN A 197 14.43 -4.59 -35.55
CA ASN A 197 15.07 -4.44 -36.84
C ASN A 197 14.14 -4.88 -37.98
N LYS A 198 13.39 -5.99 -37.82
CA LYS A 198 12.36 -6.40 -38.79
C LYS A 198 11.32 -5.28 -39.00
N GLY A 199 10.84 -4.67 -37.92
CA GLY A 199 9.90 -3.55 -38.00
C GLY A 199 10.47 -2.32 -38.72
N ILE A 200 11.74 -1.98 -38.49
CA ILE A 200 12.43 -0.91 -39.24
C ILE A 200 12.51 -1.26 -40.72
N THR A 201 12.98 -2.47 -41.07
CA THR A 201 13.10 -2.91 -42.47
C THR A 201 11.75 -2.89 -43.18
N GLN A 202 10.69 -3.35 -42.53
CA GLN A 202 9.31 -3.30 -43.08
C GLN A 202 8.82 -1.86 -43.28
N SER A 203 9.14 -0.96 -42.35
CA SER A 203 8.82 0.47 -42.47
C SER A 203 9.55 1.10 -43.65
N ILE A 204 10.84 0.80 -43.82
CA ILE A 204 11.64 1.27 -44.95
C ILE A 204 11.01 0.78 -46.27
N ASN A 205 10.71 -0.51 -46.37
CA ASN A 205 10.07 -1.09 -47.56
C ASN A 205 8.73 -0.42 -47.88
N TYR A 206 7.91 -0.13 -46.87
CA TYR A 206 6.63 0.57 -47.05
C TYR A 206 6.82 2.00 -47.61
N PHE A 207 7.86 2.73 -47.19
CA PHE A 207 8.10 4.08 -47.68
C PHE A 207 8.84 4.15 -49.03
N THR A 208 9.59 3.11 -49.39
CA THR A 208 10.39 3.07 -50.62
C THR A 208 9.70 2.40 -51.80
N THR A 209 8.65 1.60 -51.56
CA THR A 209 7.89 0.90 -52.60
C THR A 209 6.45 1.40 -52.67
N ASP A 210 5.78 1.21 -53.80
CA ASP A 210 4.32 1.45 -53.93
C ASP A 210 3.47 0.34 -53.29
N ALA A 211 4.08 -0.46 -52.40
CA ALA A 211 3.39 -1.54 -51.72
C ALA A 211 2.45 -0.98 -50.64
N THR A 212 1.24 -1.53 -50.55
CA THR A 212 0.35 -1.25 -49.42
C THR A 212 0.97 -1.73 -48.11
N ILE A 213 0.60 -1.11 -46.99
CA ILE A 213 1.12 -1.47 -45.67
C ILE A 213 0.94 -2.98 -45.35
N ILE A 214 -0.11 -3.61 -45.89
CA ILE A 214 -0.38 -5.04 -45.76
C ILE A 214 0.73 -5.88 -46.40
N LYS A 215 1.12 -5.52 -47.64
CA LYS A 215 2.17 -6.22 -48.39
C LYS A 215 3.55 -5.94 -47.81
N ALA A 216 3.83 -4.69 -47.43
CA ALA A 216 5.14 -4.29 -46.90
C ALA A 216 5.46 -4.94 -45.54
N TYR A 217 4.44 -5.20 -44.71
CA TYR A 217 4.59 -5.86 -43.41
C TYR A 217 4.29 -7.37 -43.44
N GLU A 218 3.99 -7.95 -44.62
CA GLU A 218 3.60 -9.36 -44.79
C GLU A 218 2.48 -9.76 -43.81
N ILE A 219 1.50 -8.86 -43.58
CA ILE A 219 0.54 -9.02 -42.48
C ILE A 219 -0.41 -10.17 -42.79
N ASP A 220 -0.19 -11.28 -42.09
CA ASP A 220 -1.14 -12.38 -41.88
C ASP A 220 -1.63 -13.16 -43.13
N GLU A 221 -1.11 -12.91 -44.35
CA GLU A 221 -1.45 -13.69 -45.57
C GLU A 221 -1.18 -15.19 -45.38
N ASN A 222 0.00 -15.55 -44.85
CA ASN A 222 0.35 -16.95 -44.57
C ASN A 222 -0.54 -17.57 -43.50
N ARG A 223 -1.01 -16.79 -42.52
CA ARG A 223 -1.90 -17.28 -41.44
C ARG A 223 -3.33 -17.46 -41.93
N ILE A 224 -3.80 -16.59 -42.83
CA ILE A 224 -5.10 -16.76 -43.49
C ILE A 224 -5.07 -18.04 -44.33
N LEU A 225 -4.03 -18.23 -45.15
CA LEU A 225 -3.86 -19.44 -45.95
C LEU A 225 -3.79 -20.71 -45.09
N GLN A 226 -3.08 -20.66 -43.97
CA GLN A 226 -3.02 -21.76 -43.01
C GLN A 226 -4.42 -22.03 -42.40
N ASN A 227 -5.12 -21.00 -41.93
CA ASN A 227 -6.45 -21.14 -41.34
C ASN A 227 -7.48 -21.66 -42.35
N THR A 228 -7.43 -21.23 -43.62
CA THR A 228 -8.31 -21.74 -44.68
C THR A 228 -8.03 -23.21 -44.96
N ASN A 229 -6.76 -23.62 -45.01
CA ASN A 229 -6.36 -25.01 -45.23
C ASN A 229 -6.77 -25.89 -44.04
N THR A 230 -6.56 -25.43 -42.81
CA THR A 230 -6.97 -26.15 -41.58
C THR A 230 -8.49 -26.27 -41.49
N LYS A 231 -9.24 -25.21 -41.83
CA LYS A 231 -10.70 -25.24 -41.89
C LYS A 231 -11.19 -26.25 -42.93
N ALA A 232 -10.60 -26.25 -44.13
CA ALA A 232 -10.95 -27.20 -45.19
C ALA A 232 -10.67 -28.64 -44.74
N ALA A 233 -9.51 -28.91 -44.14
CA ALA A 233 -9.17 -30.24 -43.62
C ALA A 233 -10.14 -30.73 -42.53
N LEU A 234 -10.59 -29.84 -41.63
CA LEU A 234 -11.57 -30.16 -40.59
C LEU A 234 -12.98 -30.42 -41.13
N VAL A 235 -13.38 -29.72 -42.20
CA VAL A 235 -14.68 -29.92 -42.85
C VAL A 235 -14.67 -31.23 -43.65
N THR A 236 -13.60 -31.52 -44.39
CA THR A 236 -13.45 -32.77 -45.16
C THR A 236 -13.40 -34.00 -44.25
N ASN A 237 -12.72 -33.89 -43.10
CA ASN A 237 -12.59 -35.00 -42.13
C ASN A 237 -13.63 -34.95 -41.00
N ARG A 238 -14.71 -34.17 -41.14
CA ARG A 238 -15.67 -33.92 -40.05
C ARG A 238 -16.29 -35.18 -39.45
N ASN A 239 -16.41 -36.25 -40.25
CA ASN A 239 -16.96 -37.54 -39.81
C ASN A 239 -15.93 -38.43 -39.08
N HIS A 240 -14.64 -38.12 -39.18
CA HIS A 240 -13.54 -38.85 -38.54
C HIS A 240 -13.02 -38.15 -37.27
N VAL A 241 -13.68 -37.07 -36.84
CA VAL A 241 -13.24 -36.23 -35.72
C VAL A 241 -14.42 -35.99 -34.76
N PRO A 242 -14.21 -35.98 -33.43
CA PRO A 242 -15.27 -35.73 -32.47
C PRO A 242 -16.02 -34.40 -32.74
N LYS A 243 -17.36 -34.43 -32.69
CA LYS A 243 -18.21 -33.26 -32.97
C LYS A 243 -17.89 -32.05 -32.08
N VAL A 244 -17.60 -32.29 -30.80
CA VAL A 244 -17.22 -31.24 -29.84
C VAL A 244 -15.91 -30.58 -30.25
N PHE A 245 -14.89 -31.37 -30.62
CA PHE A 245 -13.62 -30.85 -31.11
C PHE A 245 -13.79 -30.06 -32.41
N SER A 246 -14.58 -30.58 -33.36
CA SER A 246 -14.88 -29.89 -34.63
C SER A 246 -15.59 -28.54 -34.39
N PHE A 247 -16.56 -28.50 -33.48
CA PHE A 247 -17.26 -27.27 -33.10
C PHE A 247 -16.32 -26.20 -32.55
N PHE A 248 -15.52 -26.53 -31.52
CA PHE A 248 -14.59 -25.58 -30.91
C PHE A 248 -13.46 -25.17 -31.86
N SER A 249 -12.97 -26.09 -32.69
CA SER A 249 -11.94 -25.78 -33.70
C SER A 249 -12.47 -24.81 -34.76
N LEU A 250 -13.70 -25.01 -35.24
CA LEU A 250 -14.34 -24.09 -36.19
C LEU A 250 -14.63 -22.72 -35.56
N LEU A 251 -15.09 -22.69 -34.31
CA LEU A 251 -15.28 -21.45 -33.55
C LEU A 251 -13.96 -20.69 -33.42
N PHE A 252 -12.89 -21.37 -33.02
CA PHE A 252 -11.56 -20.78 -32.88
C PHE A 252 -11.04 -20.24 -34.22
N ILE A 253 -11.07 -21.06 -35.29
CA ILE A 253 -10.58 -20.65 -36.61
C ILE A 253 -11.38 -19.46 -37.15
N ASN A 254 -12.72 -19.50 -37.10
CA ASN A 254 -13.54 -18.40 -37.57
C ASN A 254 -13.28 -17.10 -36.77
N THR A 255 -13.08 -17.21 -35.46
CA THR A 255 -12.76 -16.06 -34.61
C THR A 255 -11.40 -15.48 -34.96
N GLN A 256 -10.38 -16.33 -35.14
CA GLN A 256 -9.05 -15.92 -35.58
C GLN A 256 -9.09 -15.23 -36.94
N THR A 257 -9.80 -15.80 -37.93
CA THR A 257 -9.95 -15.19 -39.26
C THR A 257 -10.63 -13.83 -39.18
N LYS A 258 -11.71 -13.68 -38.40
CA LYS A 258 -12.38 -12.38 -38.20
C LYS A 258 -11.46 -11.34 -37.55
N LEU A 259 -10.66 -11.74 -36.55
CA LEU A 259 -9.68 -10.84 -35.94
C LEU A 259 -8.63 -10.37 -36.94
N ILE A 260 -8.18 -11.26 -37.82
CA ILE A 260 -7.25 -10.92 -38.90
C ILE A 260 -7.93 -9.95 -39.89
N GLU A 261 -9.17 -10.19 -40.31
CA GLU A 261 -9.93 -9.29 -41.20
C GLU A 261 -10.10 -7.88 -40.61
N ILE A 262 -10.46 -7.79 -39.32
CA ILE A 262 -10.57 -6.51 -38.60
C ILE A 262 -9.22 -5.79 -38.59
N LYS A 263 -8.14 -6.52 -38.30
CA LYS A 263 -6.78 -5.98 -38.31
C LYS A 263 -6.39 -5.47 -39.69
N LEU A 264 -6.66 -6.23 -40.76
CA LEU A 264 -6.40 -5.81 -42.15
C LEU A 264 -7.22 -4.58 -42.54
N SER A 265 -8.49 -4.52 -42.15
CA SER A 265 -9.36 -3.37 -42.36
C SER A 265 -8.80 -2.11 -41.68
N PHE A 266 -8.36 -2.24 -40.43
CA PHE A 266 -7.70 -1.17 -39.70
C PHE A 266 -6.40 -0.71 -40.37
N TRP A 267 -5.56 -1.64 -40.84
CA TRP A 267 -4.34 -1.29 -41.57
C TRP A 267 -4.61 -0.62 -42.92
N ASN A 268 -5.65 -1.05 -43.65
CA ASN A 268 -6.09 -0.38 -44.87
C ASN A 268 -6.58 1.04 -44.60
N TYR A 269 -7.30 1.26 -43.50
CA TYR A 269 -7.70 2.59 -43.07
C TYR A 269 -6.49 3.47 -42.72
N LEU A 270 -5.47 2.89 -42.09
CA LEU A 270 -4.20 3.56 -41.77
C LEU A 270 -3.20 3.61 -42.95
N ASN A 271 -3.56 3.11 -44.13
CA ASN A 271 -2.69 3.15 -45.32
C ASN A 271 -2.69 4.57 -45.91
N VAL A 272 -1.99 5.46 -45.22
CA VAL A 272 -1.98 6.90 -45.47
C VAL A 272 -1.09 7.26 -46.66
N VAL A 273 -0.09 6.45 -46.99
CA VAL A 273 0.88 6.69 -48.07
C VAL A 273 0.62 5.68 -49.19
N LYS A 274 0.05 6.14 -50.31
CA LYS A 274 -0.28 5.28 -51.47
C LYS A 274 0.81 5.22 -52.54
N ASN A 275 1.77 6.14 -52.50
CA ASN A 275 2.87 6.26 -53.46
C ASN A 275 4.20 6.26 -52.69
N SER A 276 5.29 5.91 -53.37
CA SER A 276 6.64 6.04 -52.82
C SER A 276 6.88 7.44 -52.23
N TRP A 277 7.62 7.51 -51.12
CA TRP A 277 7.82 8.76 -50.36
C TRP A 277 8.36 9.91 -51.22
N HIS A 278 9.16 9.57 -52.24
CA HIS A 278 9.78 10.52 -53.16
C HIS A 278 8.76 11.18 -54.11
N GLU A 279 7.65 10.52 -54.42
CA GLU A 279 6.61 11.01 -55.35
C GLU A 279 5.59 11.94 -54.70
N LEU A 280 5.61 12.08 -53.37
CA LEU A 280 4.70 12.94 -52.65
C LEU A 280 5.04 14.42 -52.85
N SER A 281 4.03 15.30 -52.89
CA SER A 281 4.25 16.75 -52.86
C SER A 281 4.78 17.21 -51.49
N SER A 282 5.50 18.33 -51.46
CA SER A 282 6.13 18.84 -50.22
C SER A 282 5.15 19.01 -49.06
N PHE A 283 3.93 19.48 -49.32
CA PHE A 283 2.88 19.60 -48.30
C PHE A 283 2.41 18.23 -47.77
N LYS A 284 2.19 17.25 -48.65
CA LYS A 284 1.76 15.90 -48.24
C LYS A 284 2.83 15.20 -47.41
N ARG A 285 4.12 15.39 -47.74
CA ARG A 285 5.22 14.84 -46.94
C ARG A 285 5.18 15.35 -45.50
N VAL A 286 4.98 16.66 -45.30
CA VAL A 286 4.88 17.25 -43.94
C VAL A 286 3.71 16.66 -43.15
N VAL A 287 2.52 16.58 -43.76
CA VAL A 287 1.33 16.03 -43.10
C VAL A 287 1.53 14.55 -42.74
N TYR A 288 2.06 13.74 -43.66
CA TYR A 288 2.30 12.33 -43.41
C TYR A 288 3.44 12.10 -42.41
N SER A 289 4.51 12.89 -42.44
CA SER A 289 5.55 12.87 -41.39
C SER A 289 4.97 13.15 -40.01
N PHE A 290 4.08 14.14 -39.90
CA PHE A 290 3.42 14.44 -38.63
C PHE A 290 2.54 13.28 -38.16
N LEU A 291 1.71 12.71 -39.02
CA LEU A 291 0.86 11.56 -38.69
C LEU A 291 1.68 10.32 -38.26
N ILE A 292 2.75 10.01 -38.99
CA ILE A 292 3.68 8.93 -38.64
C ILE A 292 4.34 9.20 -37.29
N GLY A 293 4.77 10.45 -37.04
CA GLY A 293 5.33 10.86 -35.76
C GLY A 293 4.36 10.64 -34.59
N VAL A 294 3.09 11.02 -34.77
CA VAL A 294 2.02 10.77 -33.77
C VAL A 294 1.82 9.27 -33.53
N LEU A 295 1.79 8.46 -34.60
CA LEU A 295 1.67 7.00 -34.48
C LEU A 295 2.87 6.36 -33.76
N MET A 296 4.10 6.80 -34.08
CA MET A 296 5.31 6.33 -33.40
C MET A 296 5.32 6.73 -31.93
N LEU A 297 4.92 7.97 -31.60
CA LEU A 297 4.79 8.43 -30.22
C LEU A 297 3.74 7.61 -29.47
N GLY A 298 2.59 7.34 -30.08
CA GLY A 298 1.55 6.48 -29.53
C GLY A 298 2.05 5.06 -29.25
N TYR A 299 2.81 4.47 -30.18
CA TYR A 299 3.44 3.16 -29.99
C TYR A 299 4.44 3.17 -28.80
N LEU A 300 5.27 4.21 -28.70
CA LEU A 300 6.20 4.37 -27.58
C LEU A 300 5.47 4.51 -26.25
N LEU A 301 4.40 5.31 -26.19
CA LEU A 301 3.56 5.46 -24.99
C LEU A 301 2.94 4.13 -24.55
N ILE A 302 2.35 3.37 -25.49
CA ILE A 302 1.80 2.03 -25.19
C ILE A 302 2.89 1.10 -24.67
N LYS A 303 4.11 1.17 -25.23
CA LYS A 303 5.25 0.37 -24.76
C LYS A 303 5.67 0.75 -23.35
N VAL A 304 5.80 2.04 -23.05
CA VAL A 304 6.09 2.53 -21.69
C VAL A 304 5.01 2.07 -20.71
N LEU A 305 3.74 2.23 -21.07
CA LEU A 305 2.62 1.80 -20.25
C LEU A 305 2.64 0.28 -20.01
N SER A 306 2.97 -0.51 -21.03
CA SER A 306 3.12 -1.97 -20.90
C SER A 306 4.25 -2.35 -19.94
N ILE A 307 5.35 -1.59 -19.94
CA ILE A 307 6.47 -1.80 -19.01
C ILE A 307 6.04 -1.49 -17.58
N LEU A 308 5.31 -0.38 -17.36
CA LEU A 308 4.77 0.00 -16.07
C LEU A 308 3.81 -1.08 -15.53
N PHE A 309 2.87 -1.54 -16.36
CA PHE A 309 1.95 -2.62 -15.97
C PHE A 309 2.69 -3.91 -15.64
N ASN A 310 3.66 -4.32 -16.46
CA ASN A 310 4.43 -5.54 -16.20
C ASN A 310 5.21 -5.46 -14.88
N ALA A 311 5.80 -4.31 -14.56
CA ALA A 311 6.53 -4.11 -13.31
C ALA A 311 5.61 -4.07 -12.09
N LEU A 312 4.43 -3.45 -12.23
CA LEU A 312 3.38 -3.48 -11.21
C LEU A 312 2.89 -4.91 -10.95
N THR A 313 2.57 -5.67 -12.00
CA THR A 313 2.16 -7.08 -11.89
C THR A 313 3.25 -7.92 -11.23
N LEU A 314 4.51 -7.66 -11.56
CA LEU A 314 5.65 -8.36 -10.96
C LEU A 314 5.73 -8.11 -9.45
N SER A 315 5.57 -6.86 -9.02
CA SER A 315 5.57 -6.47 -7.61
C SER A 315 4.37 -7.04 -6.86
N ILE A 316 3.15 -6.95 -7.42
CA ILE A 316 1.95 -7.55 -6.81
C ILE A 316 2.15 -9.05 -6.59
N ASN A 317 2.64 -9.77 -7.60
CA ASN A 317 2.90 -11.20 -7.48
C ASN A 317 3.96 -11.47 -6.41
N SER A 318 5.09 -10.78 -6.47
CA SER A 318 6.18 -10.96 -5.52
C SER A 318 5.75 -10.69 -4.08
N PHE A 319 5.01 -9.60 -3.83
CA PHE A 319 4.49 -9.22 -2.53
C PHE A 319 3.49 -10.24 -1.97
N THR A 320 2.57 -10.75 -2.80
CA THR A 320 1.48 -11.62 -2.36
C THR A 320 1.87 -13.09 -2.25
N THR A 321 2.79 -13.56 -3.09
CA THR A 321 3.20 -14.98 -3.14
C THR A 321 4.52 -15.25 -2.45
N LEU A 322 4.97 -14.35 -1.56
CA LEU A 322 6.23 -14.47 -0.82
C LEU A 322 7.47 -14.52 -1.74
N GLY A 323 7.38 -13.97 -2.95
CA GLY A 323 8.43 -14.10 -3.96
C GLY A 323 8.57 -15.52 -4.52
N PHE A 324 7.65 -16.44 -4.21
CA PHE A 324 7.61 -17.80 -4.76
C PHE A 324 6.67 -17.87 -5.96
N GLY A 325 7.13 -18.53 -7.03
CA GLY A 325 6.50 -18.62 -8.34
C GLY A 325 7.57 -18.63 -9.43
N GLU A 326 7.22 -18.96 -10.69
CA GLU A 326 8.12 -18.74 -11.82
C GLU A 326 8.24 -17.24 -12.10
N ILE A 327 8.91 -16.51 -11.19
CA ILE A 327 9.11 -15.09 -11.35
C ILE A 327 10.21 -14.92 -12.40
N PRO A 328 9.89 -14.35 -13.57
CA PRO A 328 10.73 -14.51 -14.75
C PRO A 328 11.83 -13.44 -14.81
N ILE A 329 12.48 -13.22 -13.67
CA ILE A 329 13.55 -12.25 -13.43
C ILE A 329 14.87 -12.98 -13.21
N LYS A 330 15.95 -12.40 -13.74
CA LYS A 330 17.32 -12.89 -13.56
C LYS A 330 18.17 -11.82 -12.86
N GLY A 331 19.25 -12.26 -12.20
CA GLY A 331 20.19 -11.35 -11.54
C GLY A 331 19.58 -10.59 -10.35
N ILE A 332 19.90 -9.30 -10.24
CA ILE A 332 19.52 -8.42 -9.11
C ILE A 332 18.01 -8.39 -8.88
N GLY A 333 17.20 -8.44 -9.94
CA GLY A 333 15.75 -8.45 -9.84
C GLY A 333 15.18 -9.59 -9.01
N ARG A 334 15.86 -10.75 -8.99
CA ARG A 334 15.44 -11.90 -8.19
C ARG A 334 15.59 -11.64 -6.69
N TYR A 335 16.66 -10.98 -6.27
CA TYR A 335 16.87 -10.64 -4.87
C TYR A 335 15.88 -9.57 -4.40
N LEU A 336 15.58 -8.58 -5.25
CA LEU A 336 14.53 -7.61 -4.97
C LEU A 336 13.16 -8.28 -4.75
N ALA A 337 12.80 -9.26 -5.59
CA ALA A 337 11.58 -10.02 -5.42
C ALA A 337 11.54 -10.82 -4.10
N ILE A 338 12.65 -11.47 -3.72
CA ILE A 338 12.72 -12.20 -2.44
C ILE A 338 12.54 -11.24 -1.25
N VAL A 339 13.22 -10.08 -1.28
CA VAL A 339 13.10 -9.07 -0.21
C VAL A 339 11.67 -8.53 -0.13
N GLU A 340 11.07 -8.18 -1.26
CA GLU A 340 9.68 -7.74 -1.30
C GLU A 340 8.72 -8.81 -0.80
N GLY A 341 8.93 -10.07 -1.20
CA GLY A 341 8.09 -11.19 -0.76
C GLY A 341 8.16 -11.41 0.74
N PHE A 342 9.35 -11.28 1.34
CA PHE A 342 9.52 -11.31 2.79
C PHE A 342 8.81 -10.14 3.49
N ILE A 343 8.91 -8.93 2.94
CA ILE A 343 8.17 -7.78 3.46
C ILE A 343 6.65 -8.02 3.33
N GLY A 344 6.19 -8.49 2.18
CA GLY A 344 4.78 -8.79 1.92
C GLY A 344 4.22 -9.83 2.89
N TRP A 345 5.01 -10.87 3.21
CA TRP A 345 4.69 -11.84 4.25
C TRP A 345 4.35 -11.16 5.59
N ILE A 346 5.25 -10.30 6.08
CA ILE A 346 5.10 -9.60 7.35
C ILE A 346 3.81 -8.76 7.34
N PHE A 347 3.58 -8.00 6.25
CA PHE A 347 2.39 -7.17 6.12
C PHE A 347 1.10 -7.99 6.06
N LEU A 348 1.08 -9.13 5.37
CA LEU A 348 -0.07 -10.03 5.32
C LEU A 348 -0.36 -10.68 6.68
N THR A 349 0.68 -11.05 7.42
CA THR A 349 0.54 -11.58 8.79
C THR A 349 0.01 -10.49 9.74
N LEU A 350 0.58 -9.28 9.70
CA LEU A 350 0.07 -8.16 10.49
C LEU A 350 -1.38 -7.84 10.14
N PHE A 351 -1.71 -7.76 8.85
CA PHE A 351 -3.08 -7.53 8.41
C PHE A 351 -4.02 -8.60 8.98
N SER A 352 -3.65 -9.88 8.89
CA SER A 352 -4.46 -10.98 9.43
C SER A 352 -4.65 -10.86 10.95
N VAL A 353 -3.59 -10.61 11.71
CA VAL A 353 -3.65 -10.49 13.18
C VAL A 353 -4.50 -9.30 13.59
N THR A 354 -4.32 -8.14 12.96
CA THR A 354 -5.11 -6.93 13.25
C THR A 354 -6.59 -7.11 12.90
N LEU A 355 -6.88 -7.73 11.75
CA LEU A 355 -8.25 -8.04 11.34
C LEU A 355 -8.93 -9.00 12.32
N ILE A 356 -8.24 -10.07 12.72
CA ILE A 356 -8.74 -11.03 13.71
C ILE A 356 -9.01 -10.32 15.04
N SER A 357 -8.09 -9.46 15.50
CA SER A 357 -8.27 -8.68 16.72
C SER A 357 -9.53 -7.83 16.66
N GLN A 358 -9.80 -7.16 15.54
CA GLN A 358 -11.00 -6.33 15.35
C GLN A 358 -12.31 -7.11 15.26
N ILE A 359 -12.26 -8.37 14.84
CA ILE A 359 -13.43 -9.24 14.75
C ILE A 359 -13.74 -9.88 16.11
N LEU A 360 -12.71 -10.21 16.90
CA LEU A 360 -12.85 -10.88 18.20
C LEU A 360 -13.11 -9.90 19.36
N SER A 361 -12.65 -8.65 19.25
CA SER A 361 -13.07 -7.50 20.08
C SER A 361 -14.42 -6.97 19.62
#